data_AF-A0AAV1I9C8-F1
#
_entry.id   AF-A0AAV1I9C8-F1
#
_cell.length_a   1.000
_cell.length_b   1.000
_cell.length_c   1.000
_cell.angle_alpha   90.00
_cell.angle_beta   90.00
_cell.angle_gamma   90.00
#
_symmetry.space_group_name_H-M   'P 1'
#
loop_
_entity.id
_entity.type
_entity.pdbx_description
1 polymer ?
#
loop_
_entity_poly.entity_id
_entity_poly.type
_entity_poly.pdbx_seq_one_letter_code
_entity_poly.pdbx_strand_id
1 'polypeptide(L)'
;MLNSLARRLFLGRGNATAPIVNVVRMEGIIASSRGARGPQARRIISLERVEKWLKRAFMPGMSTFRPSAVAVIITSPGGSAAQSELIHQRIRSLAKQTGTPVITFAEDVAASGGYWLMCAGDEMASTATSLVGSIGVITSGFGLHKVLEKYEIERRVFTAGKYKDQLDPFRKVPHF
;
A
#
# COMPACT_ATOMS: atom_id res chain seq x y z
N MET A 1 -2.83 22.25 7.35
CA MET A 1 -3.19 21.49 8.56
C MET A 1 -2.00 20.64 9.08
N LEU A 2 -0.77 21.17 9.03
CA LEU A 2 0.49 20.53 9.50
C LEU A 2 0.89 20.97 10.92
N ASN A 3 0.03 21.72 11.61
CA ASN A 3 0.44 22.54 12.75
C ASN A 3 0.66 21.76 14.05
N SER A 4 0.25 20.51 14.18
CA SER A 4 0.34 19.75 15.43
C SER A 4 1.70 19.02 15.55
N LEU A 5 2.01 18.09 14.63
CA LEU A 5 3.29 17.38 14.67
C LEU A 5 4.46 18.30 14.35
N ALA A 6 4.35 19.17 13.34
CA ALA A 6 5.46 20.06 13.00
C ALA A 6 5.83 20.94 14.20
N ARG A 7 4.85 21.48 14.92
CA ARG A 7 5.11 22.20 16.18
C ARG A 7 5.77 21.30 17.22
N ARG A 8 5.33 20.05 17.40
CA ARG A 8 5.98 19.11 18.35
C ARG A 8 7.41 18.75 17.95
N LEU A 9 7.69 18.64 16.66
CA LEU A 9 9.03 18.37 16.13
C LEU A 9 10.00 19.52 16.39
N PHE A 10 9.53 20.77 16.31
CA PHE A 10 10.38 21.97 16.43
C PHE A 10 10.37 22.66 17.80
N LEU A 11 9.31 22.53 18.61
CA LEU A 11 9.16 23.23 19.89
C LEU A 11 9.39 22.35 21.13
N GLY A 12 9.50 21.03 20.97
CA GLY A 12 9.43 20.07 22.09
C GLY A 12 10.76 19.60 22.71
N ARG A 13 11.92 20.03 22.21
CA ARG A 13 13.22 19.56 22.71
C ARG A 13 14.16 20.70 23.08
N GLY A 14 14.16 21.08 24.36
CA GLY A 14 15.23 21.89 24.93
C GLY A 14 16.57 21.13 24.82
N ASN A 15 17.57 21.78 24.23
CA ASN A 15 18.99 21.39 24.20
C ASN A 15 19.36 19.99 23.66
N ALA A 16 18.49 19.30 22.92
CA ALA A 16 18.87 18.09 22.19
C ALA A 16 19.02 18.39 20.69
N THR A 17 19.94 17.68 20.05
CA THR A 17 20.25 17.72 18.61
C THR A 17 19.02 17.90 17.71
N ALA A 18 19.21 18.58 16.57
CA ALA A 18 18.14 18.90 15.62
C ALA A 18 17.22 17.69 15.35
N PRO A 19 15.89 17.89 15.24
CA PRO A 19 14.96 16.79 15.03
C PRO A 19 15.28 16.06 13.72
N ILE A 20 15.48 14.75 13.80
CA ILE A 20 15.74 13.91 12.63
C ILE A 20 14.46 13.18 12.25
N VAL A 21 14.08 13.29 10.97
CA VAL A 21 12.95 12.57 10.37
C VAL A 21 13.50 11.61 9.33
N ASN A 22 13.29 10.31 9.54
CA ASN A 22 13.69 9.31 8.57
C ASN A 22 12.64 9.19 7.47
N VAL A 23 13.06 9.11 6.21
CA VAL A 23 12.15 9.08 5.06
C VAL A 23 12.22 7.72 4.37
N VAL A 24 11.05 7.13 4.12
CA VAL A 24 10.88 5.92 3.31
C VAL A 24 10.04 6.28 2.10
N ARG A 25 10.56 6.03 0.89
CA ARG A 25 9.82 6.22 -0.37
C ARG A 25 9.27 4.88 -0.87
N MET A 26 8.00 4.88 -1.25
CA MET A 26 7.31 3.73 -1.84
C MET A 26 6.69 4.16 -3.17
N GLU A 27 7.24 3.65 -4.27
CA GLU A 27 6.81 4.02 -5.62
C GLU A 27 6.44 2.77 -6.45
N GLY A 28 5.27 2.84 -7.08
CA GLY A 28 4.78 1.88 -8.07
C GLY A 28 3.62 1.02 -7.61
N ILE A 29 3.43 -0.13 -8.26
CA ILE A 29 2.26 -1.00 -8.05
C ILE A 29 2.45 -1.82 -6.79
N ILE A 30 1.40 -1.91 -5.95
CA ILE A 30 1.41 -2.77 -4.77
C ILE A 30 1.09 -4.20 -5.20
N ALA A 31 2.05 -5.12 -5.10
CA ALA A 31 1.86 -6.50 -5.53
C ALA A 31 2.84 -7.44 -4.83
N SER A 32 2.60 -8.76 -4.94
CA SER A 32 3.58 -9.75 -4.49
C SER A 32 4.85 -9.61 -5.33
N SER A 33 6.00 -9.53 -4.67
CA SER A 33 7.32 -9.54 -5.31
C SER A 33 7.74 -10.91 -5.81
N ARG A 34 7.05 -11.98 -5.40
CA ARG A 34 7.44 -13.36 -5.66
C ARG A 34 7.34 -13.67 -7.16
N GLY A 35 8.47 -14.00 -7.79
CA GLY A 35 8.53 -14.33 -9.21
C GLY A 35 8.62 -13.13 -10.17
N ALA A 36 8.58 -11.90 -9.65
CA ALA A 36 8.75 -10.71 -10.48
C ALA A 36 10.20 -10.58 -10.96
N ARG A 37 10.41 -10.56 -12.28
CA ARG A 37 11.72 -10.40 -12.94
C ARG A 37 11.72 -9.18 -13.86
N GLY A 38 12.91 -8.67 -14.16
CA GLY A 38 13.09 -7.53 -15.08
C GLY A 38 13.00 -6.15 -14.42
N PRO A 39 13.17 -5.07 -15.20
CA PRO A 39 13.26 -3.70 -14.68
C PRO A 39 12.00 -3.25 -13.92
N GLN A 40 10.82 -3.66 -14.38
CA GLN A 40 9.52 -3.32 -13.78
C GLN A 40 9.35 -3.95 -12.40
N ALA A 41 9.97 -5.09 -12.12
CA ALA A 41 9.92 -5.74 -10.81
C ALA A 41 10.56 -4.88 -9.70
N ARG A 42 11.44 -3.93 -10.05
CA ARG A 42 12.06 -2.99 -9.08
C ARG A 42 11.07 -1.95 -8.55
N ARG A 43 9.98 -1.69 -9.27
CA ARG A 43 8.93 -0.72 -8.92
C ARG A 43 7.72 -1.38 -8.26
N ILE A 44 7.84 -2.63 -7.82
CA ILE A 44 6.78 -3.28 -7.05
C ILE A 44 6.95 -2.93 -5.58
N ILE A 45 5.88 -2.43 -4.98
CA ILE A 45 5.77 -2.26 -3.53
C ILE A 45 5.24 -3.57 -2.95
N SER A 46 6.04 -4.22 -2.11
CA SER A 46 5.66 -5.43 -1.37
C SER A 46 6.24 -5.37 0.03
N LEU A 47 5.63 -6.07 1.00
CA LEU A 47 6.14 -6.11 2.37
C LEU A 47 7.61 -6.58 2.40
N GLU A 48 7.92 -7.65 1.66
CA GLU A 48 9.27 -8.20 1.55
C GLU A 48 10.32 -7.15 1.14
N ARG A 49 9.96 -6.26 0.20
CA ARG A 49 10.86 -5.22 -0.31
C ARG A 49 11.02 -4.05 0.66
N VAL A 50 9.95 -3.64 1.33
CA VAL A 50 9.97 -2.45 2.19
C VAL A 50 10.37 -2.76 3.64
N GLU A 51 10.26 -4.00 4.09
CA GLU A 51 10.48 -4.42 5.49
C GLU A 51 11.84 -3.96 6.05
N LYS A 52 12.93 -4.18 5.30
CA LYS A 52 14.28 -3.76 5.72
C LYS A 52 14.35 -2.25 5.90
N TRP A 53 13.76 -1.49 4.99
CA TRP A 53 13.81 -0.03 5.01
C TRP A 53 12.92 0.57 6.09
N LEU A 54 11.72 0.00 6.28
CA LEU A 54 10.84 0.34 7.40
C LEU A 54 11.56 0.09 8.73
N LYS A 55 12.12 -1.11 8.94
CA LYS A 55 12.89 -1.41 10.16
C LYS A 55 14.00 -0.40 10.40
N ARG A 56 14.80 -0.06 9.38
CA ARG A 56 15.89 0.93 9.52
C ARG A 56 15.37 2.34 9.81
N ALA A 57 14.23 2.73 9.23
CA ALA A 57 13.63 4.03 9.48
C ALA A 57 13.12 4.18 10.93
N PHE A 58 12.51 3.14 11.49
CA PHE A 58 11.99 3.17 12.86
C PHE A 58 13.05 2.83 13.91
N MET A 59 14.01 1.96 13.58
CA MET A 59 15.02 1.42 14.48
C MET A 59 16.41 1.46 13.80
N PRO A 60 17.06 2.63 13.72
CA PRO A 60 18.29 2.85 12.95
C PRO A 60 19.56 2.14 13.48
N GLY A 61 19.44 1.13 14.34
CA GLY A 61 20.58 0.32 14.83
C GLY A 61 21.47 1.02 15.86
N MET A 62 21.14 2.25 16.24
CA MET A 62 21.89 3.04 17.21
C MET A 62 21.05 3.11 18.50
N SER A 63 21.53 2.45 19.56
CA SER A 63 20.74 2.08 20.76
C SER A 63 20.08 3.25 21.50
N THR A 64 20.60 4.47 21.34
CA THR A 64 20.11 5.68 22.01
C THR A 64 19.36 6.63 21.06
N PHE A 65 19.37 6.35 19.75
CA PHE A 65 18.80 7.26 18.76
C PHE A 65 17.42 6.80 18.32
N ARG A 66 16.44 7.66 18.57
CA ARG A 66 15.07 7.54 18.08
C ARG A 66 14.73 8.75 17.22
N PRO A 67 14.30 8.55 15.98
CA PRO A 67 13.88 9.67 15.13
C PRO A 67 12.66 10.35 15.72
N SER A 68 12.53 11.65 15.44
CA SER A 68 11.39 12.43 15.92
C SER A 68 10.10 12.08 15.17
N ALA A 69 10.22 11.60 13.92
CA ALA A 69 9.14 11.00 13.14
C ALA A 69 9.72 10.10 12.02
N VAL A 70 8.85 9.28 11.43
CA VAL A 70 9.12 8.61 10.15
C VAL A 70 8.15 9.16 9.11
N ALA A 71 8.68 9.68 8.00
CA ALA A 71 7.90 10.08 6.84
C ALA A 71 7.85 8.94 5.81
N VAL A 72 6.66 8.60 5.35
CA VAL A 72 6.42 7.61 4.30
C VAL A 72 5.83 8.32 3.10
N ILE A 73 6.63 8.45 2.05
CA ILE A 73 6.20 9.07 0.78
C ILE A 73 5.65 7.96 -0.11
N ILE A 74 4.44 8.18 -0.62
CA ILE A 74 3.65 7.20 -1.36
C ILE A 74 3.36 7.76 -2.75
N THR A 75 3.79 7.02 -3.77
CA THR A 75 3.43 7.22 -5.17
C THR A 75 2.96 5.86 -5.72
N SER A 76 1.68 5.54 -5.56
CA SER A 76 1.09 4.28 -5.98
C SER A 76 -0.35 4.44 -6.49
N PRO A 77 -0.69 3.84 -7.65
CA PRO A 77 -2.08 3.72 -8.10
C PRO A 77 -2.86 2.64 -7.31
N GLY A 78 -2.21 1.92 -6.39
CA GLY A 78 -2.78 0.80 -5.65
C GLY A 78 -2.31 -0.56 -6.14
N GLY A 79 -3.15 -1.58 -5.96
CA GLY A 79 -2.87 -2.95 -6.36
C GLY A 79 -3.47 -3.97 -5.38
N SER A 80 -2.67 -4.96 -4.98
CA SER A 80 -3.08 -6.04 -4.08
C SER A 80 -3.56 -5.50 -2.74
N ALA A 81 -4.83 -5.75 -2.41
CA ALA A 81 -5.41 -5.44 -1.10
C ALA A 81 -4.62 -6.12 0.03
N ALA A 82 -4.25 -7.39 -0.15
CA ALA A 82 -3.48 -8.14 0.84
C ALA A 82 -2.10 -7.54 1.11
N GLN A 83 -1.33 -7.16 0.08
CA GLN A 83 -0.03 -6.51 0.29
C GLN A 83 -0.18 -5.12 0.88
N SER A 84 -1.20 -4.36 0.46
CA SER A 84 -1.50 -3.04 1.04
C SER A 84 -1.74 -3.16 2.55
N GLU A 85 -2.55 -4.13 2.97
CA GLU A 85 -2.85 -4.38 4.39
C GLU A 85 -1.62 -4.81 5.19
N LEU A 86 -0.83 -5.75 4.66
CA LEU A 86 0.39 -6.22 5.31
C LEU A 86 1.37 -5.08 5.58
N ILE A 87 1.55 -4.18 4.61
CA ILE A 87 2.44 -3.03 4.75
C ILE A 87 1.84 -2.00 5.72
N HIS A 88 0.54 -1.71 5.63
CA HIS A 88 -0.17 -0.82 6.55
C HIS A 88 0.03 -1.28 8.00
N GLN A 89 -0.31 -2.54 8.30
CA GLN A 89 -0.14 -3.12 9.62
C GLN A 89 1.31 -3.06 10.08
N ARG A 90 2.26 -3.26 9.17
CA ARG A 90 3.68 -3.21 9.52
C ARG A 90 4.13 -1.83 9.94
N ILE A 91 3.72 -0.79 9.21
CA ILE A 91 4.01 0.61 9.56
C ILE A 91 3.43 0.93 10.95
N ARG A 92 2.14 0.60 11.19
CA ARG A 92 1.49 0.83 12.48
C ARG A 92 2.14 0.04 13.62
N SER A 93 2.55 -1.20 13.36
CA SER A 93 3.25 -2.05 14.33
C SER A 93 4.58 -1.43 14.75
N LEU A 94 5.41 -0.97 13.80
CA LEU A 94 6.69 -0.32 14.09
C LEU A 94 6.51 1.02 14.78
N ALA A 95 5.52 1.81 14.37
CA ALA A 95 5.15 3.06 15.03
C ALA A 95 4.76 2.83 16.48
N LYS A 96 3.92 1.83 16.77
CA LYS A 96 3.51 1.47 18.14
C LYS A 96 4.69 0.93 18.96
N GLN A 97 5.50 0.05 18.40
CA GLN A 97 6.66 -0.55 19.08
C GLN A 97 7.69 0.51 19.49
N THR A 98 7.96 1.46 18.60
CA THR A 98 8.94 2.51 18.85
C THR A 98 8.34 3.76 19.49
N GLY A 99 7.02 3.92 19.47
CA GLY A 99 6.30 5.15 19.78
C GLY A 99 6.56 6.29 18.79
N THR A 100 7.16 6.02 17.63
CA THR A 100 7.56 7.06 16.68
C THR A 100 6.36 7.49 15.84
N PRO A 101 6.05 8.80 15.77
CA PRO A 101 4.99 9.31 14.91
C PRO A 101 5.26 9.05 13.43
N VAL A 102 4.21 8.78 12.67
CA VAL A 102 4.27 8.54 11.22
C VAL A 102 3.58 9.67 10.47
N ILE A 103 4.27 10.22 9.48
CA ILE A 103 3.71 11.16 8.52
C ILE A 103 3.63 10.44 7.18
N THR A 104 2.46 10.38 6.57
CA THR A 104 2.31 9.86 5.21
C THR A 104 2.10 11.01 4.23
N PHE A 105 2.74 10.93 3.07
CA PHE A 105 2.70 11.98 2.06
C PHE A 105 2.46 11.42 0.67
N ALA A 106 1.42 11.87 0.00
CA ALA A 106 1.22 11.62 -1.42
C ALA A 106 2.01 12.64 -2.25
N GLU A 107 2.99 12.17 -3.02
CA GLU A 107 3.80 13.04 -3.91
C GLU A 107 3.11 13.20 -5.27
N ASP A 108 2.74 12.10 -5.91
CA ASP A 108 2.05 12.10 -7.21
C ASP A 108 0.68 11.41 -7.13
N VAL A 109 0.66 10.08 -6.96
CA VAL A 109 -0.58 9.31 -6.84
C VAL A 109 -0.64 8.52 -5.53
N ALA A 110 -1.76 8.56 -4.82
CA ALA A 110 -2.06 7.68 -3.70
C ALA A 110 -3.52 7.23 -3.80
N ALA A 111 -3.76 6.26 -4.69
CA ALA A 111 -5.08 5.76 -5.03
C ALA A 111 -5.27 4.30 -4.54
N SER A 112 -6.49 3.91 -4.18
CA SER A 112 -6.85 2.54 -3.77
C SER A 112 -5.91 2.02 -2.66
N GLY A 113 -5.12 0.99 -2.92
CA GLY A 113 -4.10 0.50 -1.98
C GLY A 113 -3.08 1.57 -1.55
N GLY A 114 -2.75 2.54 -2.41
CA GLY A 114 -1.89 3.67 -2.04
C GLY A 114 -2.55 4.60 -1.01
N TYR A 115 -3.86 4.84 -1.14
CA TYR A 115 -4.64 5.55 -0.12
C TYR A 115 -4.69 4.73 1.19
N TRP A 116 -4.81 3.41 1.10
CA TRP A 116 -4.75 2.54 2.27
C TRP A 116 -3.42 2.63 3.04
N LEU A 117 -2.30 2.77 2.33
CA LEU A 117 -1.00 3.04 2.95
C LEU A 117 -0.93 4.44 3.58
N MET A 118 -1.56 5.45 2.97
CA MET A 118 -1.64 6.79 3.58
C MET A 118 -2.31 6.74 4.94
N CYS A 119 -3.37 5.94 5.10
CA CYS A 119 -4.07 5.75 6.37
C CYS A 119 -3.19 5.17 7.50
N ALA A 120 -1.96 4.71 7.21
CA ALA A 120 -1.02 4.29 8.24
C ALA A 120 -0.33 5.46 8.97
N GLY A 121 -0.45 6.70 8.45
CA GLY A 121 0.10 7.91 9.06
C GLY A 121 -0.77 8.42 10.22
N ASP A 122 -0.12 8.99 11.23
CA ASP A 122 -0.80 9.79 12.26
C ASP A 122 -1.20 11.17 11.70
N GLU A 123 -0.42 11.68 10.73
CA GLU A 123 -0.78 12.82 9.89
C GLU A 123 -0.60 12.44 8.41
N MET A 124 -1.58 12.82 7.59
CA MET A 124 -1.56 12.65 6.13
C MET A 124 -1.41 14.03 5.47
N ALA A 125 -0.57 14.10 4.44
CA ALA A 125 -0.44 15.27 3.58
C ALA A 125 -0.37 14.87 2.11
N SER A 126 -0.70 15.80 1.23
CA SER A 126 -0.60 15.62 -0.23
C SER A 126 -0.25 16.95 -0.87
N THR A 127 0.26 16.92 -2.10
CA THR A 127 0.28 18.13 -2.93
C THR A 127 -1.12 18.45 -3.43
N ALA A 128 -1.37 19.70 -3.82
CA ALA A 128 -2.66 20.12 -4.39
C ALA A 128 -2.99 19.41 -5.71
N THR A 129 -1.97 18.88 -6.40
CA THR A 129 -2.08 18.20 -7.69
C THR A 129 -2.07 16.68 -7.57
N SER A 130 -1.87 16.12 -6.37
CA SER A 130 -1.77 14.67 -6.20
C SER A 130 -3.11 13.98 -6.43
N LEU A 131 -3.11 12.86 -7.14
CA LEU A 131 -4.29 12.02 -7.31
C LEU A 131 -4.49 11.13 -6.08
N VAL A 132 -5.43 11.50 -5.21
CA VAL A 132 -5.72 10.79 -3.96
C VAL A 132 -7.15 10.27 -3.97
N GLY A 133 -7.38 9.04 -3.50
CA GLY A 133 -8.72 8.46 -3.39
C GLY A 133 -8.83 7.09 -4.06
N SER A 134 -9.83 6.89 -4.92
CA SER A 134 -10.16 5.57 -5.50
C SER A 134 -10.42 4.51 -4.41
N ILE A 135 -11.24 4.88 -3.42
CA ILE A 135 -11.57 4.03 -2.28
C ILE A 135 -12.61 3.01 -2.73
N GLY A 136 -12.16 1.77 -2.93
CA GLY A 136 -12.99 0.67 -3.37
C GLY A 136 -12.17 -0.54 -3.75
N VAL A 137 -12.86 -1.64 -4.03
CA VAL A 137 -12.27 -2.88 -4.53
C VAL A 137 -12.96 -3.23 -5.83
N ILE A 138 -12.16 -3.58 -6.83
CA ILE A 138 -12.67 -4.02 -8.12
C ILE A 138 -12.10 -5.38 -8.48
N THR A 139 -12.94 -6.22 -9.07
CA THR A 139 -12.54 -7.38 -9.87
C THR A 139 -13.23 -7.23 -11.22
N SER A 140 -12.53 -7.52 -12.31
CA SER A 140 -13.07 -7.32 -13.65
C SER A 140 -12.61 -8.44 -14.58
N GLY A 141 -13.42 -8.73 -15.59
CA GLY A 141 -13.18 -9.76 -16.58
C GLY A 141 -14.24 -9.71 -17.67
N PHE A 142 -14.10 -10.55 -18.68
CA PHE A 142 -15.03 -10.63 -19.81
C PHE A 142 -15.94 -11.85 -19.69
N GLY A 143 -17.21 -11.71 -20.10
CA GLY A 143 -18.10 -12.83 -20.33
C GLY A 143 -17.95 -13.37 -21.76
N LEU A 144 -17.59 -14.64 -21.90
CA LEU A 144 -17.29 -15.32 -23.18
C LEU A 144 -18.26 -16.47 -23.48
N HIS A 145 -19.30 -16.71 -22.65
CA HIS A 145 -20.27 -17.80 -22.84
C HIS A 145 -20.92 -17.82 -24.24
N LYS A 146 -21.23 -16.65 -24.82
CA LYS A 146 -21.82 -16.55 -26.18
C LYS A 146 -20.85 -16.97 -27.29
N VAL A 147 -19.53 -16.83 -27.06
CA VAL A 147 -18.53 -17.29 -28.03
C VAL A 147 -18.54 -18.82 -28.08
N LEU A 148 -18.58 -19.47 -26.92
CA LEU A 148 -18.66 -20.93 -26.84
C LEU A 148 -19.92 -21.47 -27.52
N GLU A 149 -21.06 -20.85 -27.26
CA GLU A 149 -22.34 -21.17 -27.92
C GLU A 149 -22.25 -21.05 -29.45
N LYS A 150 -21.67 -19.95 -29.96
CA LYS A 150 -21.52 -19.72 -31.40
C LYS A 150 -20.66 -20.77 -32.11
N TYR A 151 -19.65 -21.31 -31.44
CA TYR A 151 -18.71 -22.28 -32.00
C TYR A 151 -18.99 -23.72 -31.53
N GLU A 152 -20.15 -23.95 -30.90
CA GLU A 152 -20.56 -25.27 -30.40
C GLU A 152 -19.52 -25.91 -29.45
N ILE A 153 -18.82 -25.08 -28.67
CA ILE A 153 -17.79 -25.52 -27.72
C ILE A 153 -18.44 -25.79 -26.36
N GLU A 154 -18.42 -27.05 -25.93
CA GLU A 154 -18.91 -27.44 -24.61
C GLU A 154 -17.86 -27.18 -23.52
N ARG A 155 -18.21 -26.33 -22.54
CA ARG A 155 -17.42 -26.15 -21.32
C ARG A 155 -17.91 -27.05 -20.21
N ARG A 156 -17.06 -27.99 -19.76
CA ARG A 156 -17.32 -28.88 -18.63
C ARG A 156 -16.51 -28.46 -17.40
N VAL A 157 -17.19 -28.17 -16.29
CA VAL A 157 -16.59 -27.75 -15.01
C VAL A 157 -17.24 -28.53 -13.88
N PHE A 158 -16.41 -29.14 -13.05
CA PHE A 158 -16.84 -29.83 -11.84
C PHE A 158 -16.21 -29.14 -10.63
N THR A 159 -17.05 -28.56 -9.78
CA THR A 159 -16.60 -27.82 -8.60
C THR A 159 -17.34 -28.27 -7.35
N ALA A 160 -16.61 -28.33 -6.24
CA ALA A 160 -17.19 -28.40 -4.91
C ALA A 160 -17.26 -26.98 -4.30
N GLY A 161 -18.47 -26.47 -4.09
CA GLY A 161 -18.74 -25.18 -3.47
C GLY A 161 -19.41 -24.16 -4.39
N LYS A 162 -20.38 -23.41 -3.86
CA LYS A 162 -21.28 -22.51 -4.60
C LYS A 162 -20.58 -21.39 -5.40
N TYR A 163 -19.44 -20.90 -4.91
CA TYR A 163 -18.76 -19.72 -5.48
C TYR A 163 -17.41 -20.05 -6.14
N LYS A 164 -17.08 -21.35 -6.32
CA LYS A 164 -15.75 -21.80 -6.75
C LYS A 164 -15.42 -21.48 -8.22
N ASP A 165 -16.42 -21.12 -9.00
CA ASP A 165 -16.32 -20.71 -10.41
C ASP A 165 -16.97 -19.35 -10.67
N GLN A 166 -17.16 -18.52 -9.63
CA GLN A 166 -17.86 -17.24 -9.74
C GLN A 166 -17.16 -16.24 -10.69
N LEU A 167 -15.84 -16.37 -10.87
CA LEU A 167 -15.04 -15.55 -11.79
C LEU A 167 -14.77 -16.25 -13.13
N ASP A 168 -15.47 -17.36 -13.41
CA ASP A 168 -15.33 -18.07 -14.68
C ASP A 168 -15.89 -17.23 -15.85
N PRO A 169 -15.03 -16.79 -16.79
CA PRO A 169 -15.47 -15.93 -17.90
C PRO A 169 -16.44 -16.64 -18.83
N PHE A 170 -16.48 -17.97 -18.81
CA PHE A 170 -17.30 -18.76 -19.73
C PHE A 170 -18.71 -19.07 -19.18
N ARG A 171 -19.02 -18.65 -17.95
CA ARG A 171 -20.39 -18.69 -17.42
C ARG A 171 -21.15 -17.41 -17.80
N LYS A 172 -22.48 -17.49 -17.73
CA LYS A 172 -23.31 -16.27 -17.77
C LYS A 172 -22.92 -15.39 -16.58
N VAL A 173 -22.79 -14.09 -16.84
CA VAL A 173 -22.44 -13.10 -15.82
C VAL A 173 -23.52 -13.16 -14.72
N PRO A 174 -23.15 -13.42 -13.45
CA PRO A 174 -24.11 -13.39 -12.36
C PRO A 174 -24.67 -11.96 -12.21
N HIS A 175 -25.99 -11.84 -12.03
CA HIS A 175 -26.59 -10.59 -11.55
C HIS A 175 -26.49 -10.57 -10.03
N PHE A 176 -25.87 -9.53 -9.48
CA PHE A 176 -25.74 -9.28 -8.04
C PHE A 176 -26.89 -8.42 -7.54
#